data_AF-I3R1D9-F1
#
_entry.id   AF-I3R1D9-F1
#
_cell.length_a   1.000
_cell.length_b   1.000
_cell.length_c   1.000
_cell.angle_alpha   90.00
_cell.angle_beta   90.00
_cell.angle_gamma   90.00
#
_symmetry.space_group_name_H-M   'P 1'
#
loop_
_entity.id
_entity.type
_entity.pdbx_description
1 polymer ?
#
loop_
_entity_poly.entity_id
_entity_poly.type
_entity_poly.pdbx_seq_one_letter_code
_entity_poly.pdbx_strand_id
1 'polypeptide(L)' 'MSHCNHCDAFVSSDFVRVFGDHEGRVYACPSCSANAGISQVSAERRASSL' A
#
# COMPACT_ATOMS: atom_id res chain seq x y z
N MET A 1 7.03 12.37 10.11
CA MET A 1 5.86 11.48 9.92
C MET A 1 5.52 11.51 8.44
N SER A 2 5.54 10.36 7.76
CA SER A 2 5.48 10.25 6.30
C SER A 2 4.32 9.34 5.86
N HIS A 3 3.92 9.43 4.60
CA HIS A 3 2.79 8.70 4.03
C HIS A 3 3.26 7.81 2.87
N CYS A 4 2.55 6.71 2.63
CA CYS A 4 2.79 5.86 1.47
C CYS A 4 2.26 6.55 0.20
N ASN A 5 3.09 6.69 -0.82
CA ASN A 5 2.75 7.31 -2.10
C ASN A 5 1.73 6.51 -2.94
N HIS A 6 1.42 5.26 -2.55
CA HIS A 6 0.43 4.44 -3.24
C HIS A 6 -0.97 4.52 -2.61
N CYS A 7 -1.07 4.43 -1.28
CA CYS A 7 -2.36 4.33 -0.58
C CYS A 7 -2.60 5.43 0.46
N ASP A 8 -1.67 6.37 0.59
CA ASP A 8 -1.69 7.48 1.55
C ASP A 8 -1.74 7.09 3.03
N ALA A 9 -1.63 5.79 3.36
CA ALA A 9 -1.54 5.33 4.73
C ALA A 9 -0.26 5.85 5.41
N PHE A 10 -0.37 6.13 6.70
CA PHE A 10 0.75 6.54 7.54
C PHE A 10 1.86 5.48 7.57
N VAL A 11 3.11 5.93 7.47
CA VAL A 11 4.32 5.12 7.68
C VAL A 11 5.31 5.86 8.57
N SER A 12 6.10 5.12 9.36
CA SER A 12 7.12 5.73 10.21
C SER A 12 8.36 6.16 9.39
N SER A 13 9.14 7.09 9.94
CA SER A 13 10.42 7.49 9.35
C SER A 13 11.42 6.32 9.30
N ASP A 14 11.40 5.43 10.30
CA ASP A 14 12.20 4.21 10.28
C ASP A 14 11.81 3.26 9.16
N PHE A 15 10.51 3.19 8.84
CA PHE A 15 10.03 2.41 7.72
C PHE A 15 10.56 2.99 6.40
N VAL A 16 10.45 4.31 6.21
CA VAL A 16 10.99 4.99 5.02
C VAL A 16 12.51 4.77 4.87
N ARG A 17 13.26 4.77 5.97
CA ARG A 17 14.72 4.55 5.94
C ARG A 17 15.11 3.19 5.36
N VAL A 18 14.27 2.17 5.55
CA VAL A 18 14.58 0.78 5.12
C VAL A 18 13.93 0.45 3.79
N PHE A 19 12.70 0.90 3.56
CA PHE A 19 11.87 0.49 2.42
C PHE A 19 11.59 1.62 1.42
N GLY A 20 12.05 2.83 1.69
CA GLY A 20 11.93 3.97 0.78
C GLY A 20 12.93 3.89 -0.37
N ASP A 21 12.61 4.58 -1.46
CA ASP A 21 13.57 4.83 -2.54
C ASP A 21 14.61 5.91 -2.16
N HIS A 22 15.47 6.25 -3.11
CA HIS A 22 16.49 7.30 -2.94
C HIS A 22 15.92 8.70 -2.63
N GLU A 23 14.64 8.93 -2.90
CA GLU A 23 13.91 10.17 -2.60
C GLU A 23 13.09 10.04 -1.31
N GLY A 24 13.19 8.90 -0.60
CA GLY A 24 12.43 8.61 0.61
C GLY A 24 10.95 8.30 0.37
N ARG A 25 10.57 7.87 -0.84
CA ARG A 25 9.18 7.53 -1.18
C ARG A 25 8.91 6.06 -0.95
N VAL A 26 7.72 5.75 -0.44
CA VAL A 26 7.28 4.37 -0.17
C VAL A 26 6.06 4.06 -1.02
N TYR A 27 6.15 3.07 -1.89
CA TYR A 27 5.05 2.66 -2.78
C TYR A 27 4.35 1.37 -2.32
N ALA A 28 4.93 0.66 -1.35
CA ALA A 28 4.35 -0.56 -0.79
C ALA A 28 4.53 -0.56 0.74
N CYS A 29 3.48 -0.19 1.47
CA CYS A 29 3.44 -0.25 2.93
C CYS A 29 2.65 -1.49 3.42
N PRO A 30 2.68 -1.82 4.72
CA PRO A 30 1.93 -2.96 5.25
C PRO A 30 0.41 -2.89 4.97
N SER A 31 -0.18 -1.69 4.92
CA SER A 31 -1.58 -1.52 4.51
C SER A 31 -1.81 -1.82 3.03
N CYS A 32 -0.82 -1.55 2.16
CA CYS A 32 -0.86 -1.99 0.77
C CYS A 32 -0.85 -3.51 0.71
N SER A 33 0.06 -4.17 1.44
CA SER A 33 0.19 -5.63 1.46
C SER A 33 -1.04 -6.34 2.02
N ALA A 34 -1.65 -5.78 3.07
CA ALA A 34 -2.91 -6.28 3.61
C ALA A 34 -4.06 -6.14 2.61
N ASN A 35 -4.09 -5.05 1.83
CA ASN A 35 -5.15 -4.78 0.85
C ASN A 35 -4.85 -5.31 -0.57
N ALA A 36 -3.64 -5.78 -0.84
CA ALA A 36 -3.22 -6.23 -2.18
C ALA A 36 -4.06 -7.42 -2.64
N GLY A 37 -4.28 -8.40 -1.75
CA GLY A 37 -5.18 -9.53 -2.03
C GLY A 37 -6.67 -9.16 -1.97
N ILE A 38 -7.04 -8.19 -1.13
CA ILE A 38 -8.45 -7.79 -0.94
C ILE A 38 -8.98 -7.06 -2.17
N SER A 39 -8.19 -6.16 -2.77
CA SER A 39 -8.61 -5.37 -3.92
C SER A 39 -8.92 -6.23 -5.14
N GLN A 40 -8.06 -7.23 -5.41
CA GLN A 40 -8.27 -8.19 -6.49
C GLN A 40 -9.53 -9.04 -6.24
N VAL A 41 -9.66 -9.63 -5.05
CA VAL A 41 -10.81 -10.47 -4.69
C VAL A 41 -12.12 -9.66 -4.67
N SER A 42 -12.10 -8.40 -4.25
CA SER A 42 -13.28 -7.53 -4.31
C SER A 42 -13.69 -7.21 -5.74
N ALA A 43 -12.74 -7.03 -6.66
CA ALA A 43 -13.03 -6.83 -8.08
C ALA A 43 -13.62 -8.11 -8.72
N GLU A 44 -13.01 -9.27 -8.46
CA GLU A 44 -13.51 -10.59 -8.90
C GLU A 44 -14.93 -10.84 -8.42
N ARG A 45 -15.23 -10.58 -7.13
CA ARG A 45 -16.58 -10.73 -6.57
C ARG A 45 -17.60 -9.81 -7.23
N ARG A 46 -17.24 -8.56 -7.52
CA ARG A 46 -18.11 -7.65 -8.28
C ARG A 46 -18.38 -8.18 -9.68
N ALA A 47 -17.35 -8.65 -10.38
CA ALA A 47 -17.47 -9.18 -11.73
C ALA A 47 -18.31 -10.47 -11.80
N SER A 48 -18.20 -11.34 -10.81
CA SER A 48 -18.99 -12.57 -10.71
C SER A 48 -20.45 -12.37 -10.26
N SER A 49 -20.81 -11.17 -9.82
CA SER A 49 -22.18 -10.84 -9.38
C SER A 49 -23.02 -10.17 -10.48
N LEU A 50 -22.45 -10.00 -11.68
CA LEU A 50 -23.08 -9.49 -12.91
C LEU A 50 -23.38 -10.66 -13.85
#